data_AF-A0AAD9J0H0-F1
#
_entry.id   AF-A0AAD9J0H0-F1
#
_cell.length_a   1.000
_cell.length_b   1.000
_cell.length_c   1.000
_cell.angle_alpha   90.00
_cell.angle_beta   90.00
_cell.angle_gamma   90.00
#
_symmetry.space_group_name_H-M   'P 1'
#
loop_
_entity.id
_entity.type
_entity.pdbx_description
1 polymer ?
#
loop_
_entity_poly.entity_id
_entity_poly.type
_entity_poly.pdbx_seq_one_letter_code
_entity_poly.pdbx_strand_id
1 'polypeptide(L)'
;MAVKECLLCLLFVVVISHGEAYHSGGCAPNLVSIYWCIITKLRVLTAEENCALKAMMDAYTGLVNANCINCDKYFHCVGNYNAVYGCQKSPTNIKTAKIISNCREGDCDDDDTAADKAANRYGRHGGDCASRYLCDFNCNYNPVDRTCDKSNC
;
A
#
# COMPACT_ATOMS: atom_id res chain seq x y z
N MET A 1 20.22 1.81 19.49
CA MET A 1 20.09 0.41 19.02
C MET A 1 18.63 0.04 18.72
N ALA A 2 17.83 0.94 18.12
CA ALA A 2 16.40 0.72 17.85
C ALA A 2 16.03 0.63 16.35
N VAL A 3 17.00 0.83 15.45
CA VAL A 3 16.75 0.99 13.99
C VAL A 3 16.79 -0.33 13.24
N LYS A 4 17.47 -1.36 13.77
CA LYS A 4 17.58 -2.69 13.14
C LYS A 4 16.31 -3.54 13.32
N GLU A 5 15.51 -3.29 14.35
CA GLU A 5 14.32 -4.12 14.63
C GLU A 5 13.15 -3.79 13.70
N CYS A 6 13.04 -2.56 13.20
CA CYS A 6 11.96 -2.18 12.27
C CYS A 6 12.11 -2.83 10.88
N LEU A 7 13.36 -3.03 10.42
CA LEU A 7 13.64 -3.71 9.16
C LEU A 7 13.45 -5.23 9.26
N LEU A 8 13.64 -5.80 10.46
CA LEU A 8 13.34 -7.21 10.73
C LEU A 8 11.83 -7.47 10.88
N CYS A 9 11.05 -6.49 11.36
CA CYS A 9 9.58 -6.55 11.32
C CYS A 9 9.05 -6.56 9.87
N LEU A 10 9.69 -5.84 8.96
CA LEU A 10 9.43 -5.92 7.52
C LEU A 10 9.62 -7.35 6.97
N LEU A 11 10.61 -8.10 7.47
CA LEU A 11 10.83 -9.51 7.11
C LEU A 11 9.77 -10.45 7.71
N PHE A 12 9.35 -10.23 8.96
CA PHE A 12 8.43 -11.14 9.65
C PHE A 12 6.97 -11.04 9.19
N VAL A 13 6.47 -9.85 8.86
CA VAL A 13 5.07 -9.69 8.39
C VAL A 13 4.92 -10.13 6.93
N VAL A 14 5.95 -9.94 6.13
CA VAL A 14 5.90 -10.21 4.69
C VAL A 14 6.01 -11.71 4.37
N VAL A 15 6.76 -12.49 5.16
CA VAL A 15 6.99 -13.93 4.87
C VAL A 15 5.83 -14.85 5.28
N ILE A 16 4.93 -14.41 6.17
CA ILE A 16 3.90 -15.29 6.77
C ILE A 16 2.52 -15.17 6.09
N SER A 17 2.22 -14.09 5.37
CA SER A 17 0.93 -13.93 4.68
C SER A 17 0.90 -14.63 3.32
N HIS A 18 0.83 -15.97 3.32
CA HIS A 18 0.34 -16.72 2.16
C HIS A 18 -1.19 -16.74 2.19
N GLY A 19 -1.84 -16.31 1.11
CA GLY A 19 -3.29 -16.41 0.95
C GLY A 19 -3.86 -15.45 -0.08
N GLU A 20 -3.82 -15.84 -1.35
CA GLU A 20 -4.91 -15.71 -2.35
C GLU A 20 -5.83 -14.46 -2.38
N ALA A 21 -5.31 -13.25 -2.11
CA ALA A 21 -6.03 -11.99 -2.41
C ALA A 21 -5.39 -11.16 -3.54
N TYR A 22 -4.38 -11.72 -4.23
CA TYR A 22 -3.68 -11.10 -5.36
C TYR A 22 -4.17 -11.76 -6.66
N HIS A 23 -5.21 -11.20 -7.26
CA HIS A 23 -5.60 -11.51 -8.64
C HIS A 23 -5.34 -10.29 -9.53
N SER A 24 -4.13 -9.72 -9.44
CA SER A 24 -3.62 -8.84 -10.49
C SER A 24 -2.80 -9.71 -11.44
N GLY A 25 -3.12 -9.65 -12.73
CA GLY A 25 -2.41 -10.36 -13.79
C GLY A 25 -0.89 -10.15 -13.74
N GLY A 26 -0.16 -11.06 -14.39
CA GLY A 26 1.24 -11.32 -14.09
C GLY A 26 2.20 -10.18 -14.42
N CYS A 27 2.86 -9.67 -13.37
CA CYS A 27 4.23 -9.11 -13.40
C CYS A 27 4.71 -8.61 -12.02
N ALA A 28 3.88 -8.66 -10.97
CA ALA A 28 4.26 -8.18 -9.64
C ALA A 28 5.54 -8.90 -9.14
N PRO A 29 6.60 -8.14 -8.74
CA PRO A 29 7.81 -8.72 -8.18
C PRO A 29 7.48 -9.52 -6.92
N ASN A 30 8.21 -10.62 -6.71
CA ASN A 30 8.09 -11.36 -5.46
C ASN A 30 8.53 -10.48 -4.27
N LEU A 31 8.10 -10.88 -3.08
CA LEU A 31 8.33 -10.14 -1.85
C LEU A 31 9.81 -9.89 -1.52
N VAL A 32 10.70 -10.82 -1.90
CA VAL A 32 12.14 -10.67 -1.73
C VAL A 32 12.67 -9.54 -2.62
N SER A 33 12.22 -9.49 -3.88
CA SER A 33 12.57 -8.41 -4.82
C SER A 33 12.03 -7.04 -4.37
N ILE A 34 10.80 -6.99 -3.85
CA ILE A 34 10.22 -5.76 -3.28
C ILE A 34 11.06 -5.27 -2.10
N TYR A 35 11.37 -6.17 -1.16
CA TYR A 35 12.20 -5.86 -0.01
C TYR A 35 13.57 -5.32 -0.42
N TRP A 36 14.25 -6.01 -1.34
CA TRP A 36 15.54 -5.56 -1.88
C TRP A 36 15.46 -4.19 -2.54
N CYS A 37 14.40 -3.92 -3.28
CA CYS A 37 14.16 -2.60 -3.88
C CYS A 37 14.01 -1.50 -2.80
N ILE A 38 13.22 -1.75 -1.75
CA ILE A 38 12.98 -0.76 -0.70
C ILE A 38 14.27 -0.45 0.07
N ILE A 39 15.01 -1.47 0.50
CA ILE A 39 16.23 -1.26 1.31
C ILE A 39 17.33 -0.54 0.52
N THR A 40 17.45 -0.82 -0.79
CA THR A 40 18.47 -0.18 -1.63
C THR A 40 18.15 1.29 -1.92
N LYS A 41 16.86 1.65 -1.98
CA LYS A 41 16.38 3.00 -2.28
C LYS A 41 16.23 3.88 -1.04
N LEU A 42 15.84 3.32 0.11
CA LEU A 42 15.66 4.08 1.35
C LEU A 42 16.94 4.15 2.20
N ARG A 43 17.90 3.23 2.04
CA ARG A 43 19.25 3.18 2.68
C ARG A 43 19.30 3.31 4.21
N VAL A 44 18.78 4.37 4.81
CA VAL A 44 18.65 4.63 6.25
C VAL A 44 17.25 5.17 6.52
N LEU A 45 16.44 4.45 7.28
CA LEU A 45 15.08 4.90 7.64
C LEU A 45 15.15 5.99 8.71
N THR A 46 14.86 7.22 8.32
CA THR A 46 14.54 8.33 9.23
C THR A 46 13.18 8.11 9.90
N ALA A 47 12.86 8.90 10.93
CA ALA A 47 11.56 8.83 11.60
C ALA A 47 10.38 9.13 10.64
N GLU A 48 10.55 10.09 9.73
CA GLU A 48 9.56 10.41 8.70
C GLU A 48 9.33 9.21 7.77
N GLU A 49 10.41 8.68 7.20
CA GLU A 49 10.34 7.52 6.29
C GLU A 49 9.74 6.30 6.97
N ASN A 50 10.03 6.09 8.26
CA ASN A 50 9.46 5.00 9.04
C ASN A 50 7.95 5.15 9.23
N CYS A 51 7.45 6.37 9.44
CA CYS A 51 6.02 6.61 9.48
C CYS A 51 5.37 6.27 8.13
N ALA A 52 5.92 6.81 7.03
CA ALA A 52 5.38 6.58 5.69
C ALA A 52 5.40 5.09 5.32
N LEU A 53 6.50 4.40 5.62
CA LEU A 53 6.63 2.96 5.45
C LEU A 53 5.56 2.21 6.26
N LYS A 54 5.40 2.54 7.54
CA LYS A 54 4.39 1.92 8.39
C LYS A 54 2.97 2.13 7.84
N ALA A 55 2.63 3.33 7.36
CA ALA A 55 1.34 3.60 6.75
C ALA A 55 1.07 2.74 5.50
N MET A 56 2.09 2.55 4.66
CA MET A 56 1.99 1.67 3.48
C MET A 56 1.81 0.20 3.88
N MET A 57 2.52 -0.26 4.92
CA MET A 57 2.40 -1.62 5.43
C MET A 57 1.04 -1.86 6.10
N ASP A 58 0.55 -0.91 6.89
CA ASP A 58 -0.75 -0.99 7.55
C ASP A 58 -1.89 -1.08 6.51
N ALA A 59 -1.77 -0.39 5.36
CA ALA A 59 -2.71 -0.50 4.25
C ALA A 59 -2.66 -1.88 3.57
N TYR A 60 -1.46 -2.45 3.37
CA TYR A 60 -1.31 -3.82 2.85
C TYR A 60 -1.91 -4.85 3.82
N THR A 61 -1.61 -4.75 5.11
CA THR A 61 -2.22 -5.62 6.13
C THR A 61 -3.74 -5.45 6.18
N GLY A 62 -4.24 -4.22 6.01
CA GLY A 62 -5.66 -3.94 5.87
C GLY A 62 -6.30 -4.66 4.68
N LEU A 63 -5.66 -4.60 3.50
CA LEU A 63 -6.10 -5.31 2.30
C LEU A 63 -6.19 -6.82 2.53
N VAL A 64 -5.11 -7.41 3.05
CA VAL A 64 -5.04 -8.86 3.32
C VAL A 64 -6.10 -9.28 4.33
N ASN A 65 -6.24 -8.54 5.43
CA ASN A 65 -7.21 -8.87 6.48
C ASN A 65 -8.65 -8.66 6.03
N ALA A 66 -8.91 -7.65 5.18
CA ALA A 66 -10.25 -7.39 4.66
C ALA A 66 -10.72 -8.50 3.73
N ASN A 67 -9.79 -9.10 2.97
CA ASN A 67 -10.07 -10.14 1.96
C ASN A 67 -11.31 -9.80 1.11
N CYS A 68 -11.41 -8.55 0.68
CA CYS A 68 -12.59 -7.98 0.04
C CYS A 68 -12.33 -7.75 -1.44
N ILE A 69 -13.20 -8.30 -2.28
CA ILE A 69 -13.05 -8.30 -3.74
C ILE A 69 -13.08 -6.86 -4.28
N ASN A 70 -12.23 -6.55 -5.27
CA ASN A 70 -12.10 -5.24 -5.95
C ASN A 70 -11.66 -4.06 -5.07
N CYS A 71 -11.18 -4.32 -3.85
CA CYS A 71 -10.81 -3.27 -2.91
C CYS A 71 -9.32 -2.87 -2.93
N ASP A 72 -8.50 -3.50 -3.76
CA ASP A 72 -7.06 -3.21 -3.92
C ASP A 72 -6.79 -1.70 -4.12
N LYS A 73 -7.57 -1.05 -4.99
CA LYS A 73 -7.38 0.38 -5.31
C LYS A 73 -7.69 1.30 -4.14
N TYR A 74 -8.65 0.94 -3.30
CA TYR A 74 -8.92 1.67 -2.06
C TYR A 74 -7.71 1.61 -1.13
N PHE A 75 -7.14 0.41 -0.92
CA PHE A 75 -5.96 0.25 -0.06
C PHE A 75 -4.69 0.89 -0.63
N HIS A 76 -4.50 0.85 -1.95
CA HIS A 76 -3.46 1.62 -2.65
C HIS A 76 -3.59 3.12 -2.40
N CYS A 77 -4.80 3.65 -2.55
CA CYS A 77 -5.07 5.06 -2.31
C CYS A 77 -4.82 5.44 -0.84
N VAL A 78 -5.44 4.73 0.12
CA VAL A 78 -5.41 5.12 1.54
C VAL A 78 -4.01 4.94 2.14
N GLY A 79 -3.24 3.94 1.70
CA GLY A 79 -1.84 3.78 2.09
C GLY A 79 -0.99 4.97 1.68
N ASN A 80 -1.14 5.42 0.43
CA ASN A 80 -0.42 6.59 -0.07
C ASN A 80 -0.89 7.91 0.56
N TYR A 81 -2.19 8.02 0.84
CA TYR A 81 -2.73 9.17 1.57
C TYR A 81 -2.14 9.24 2.98
N ASN A 82 -2.23 8.15 3.75
CA ASN A 82 -1.73 8.11 5.13
C ASN A 82 -0.22 8.29 5.19
N ALA A 83 0.52 7.72 4.25
CA ALA A 83 1.97 7.89 4.17
C ALA A 83 2.39 9.35 3.96
N VAL A 84 1.55 10.18 3.31
CA VAL A 84 1.84 11.60 3.08
C VAL A 84 1.20 12.49 4.13
N TYR A 85 -0.11 12.35 4.33
CA TYR A 85 -0.91 13.26 5.15
C TYR A 85 -1.02 12.81 6.60
N GLY A 86 -1.15 11.49 6.84
CA GLY A 86 -1.15 10.92 8.20
C GLY A 86 0.22 11.00 8.88
N CYS A 87 1.30 11.02 8.10
CA CYS A 87 2.68 11.12 8.57
C CYS A 87 3.28 12.53 8.52
N GLN A 88 2.44 13.56 8.39
CA GLN A 88 2.83 14.95 8.09
C GLN A 88 3.40 15.11 6.67
N LYS A 89 2.77 15.97 5.88
CA LYS A 89 3.14 16.18 4.47
C LYS A 89 4.55 16.76 4.35
N SER A 90 5.48 15.96 3.85
CA SER A 90 6.86 16.37 3.55
C SER A 90 7.33 15.79 2.21
N PRO A 91 8.34 16.42 1.55
CA PRO A 91 8.97 15.85 0.38
C PRO A 91 9.51 14.43 0.61
N THR A 92 10.01 14.16 1.82
CA THR A 92 10.49 12.83 2.25
C THR A 92 9.37 11.81 2.19
N ASN A 93 8.23 12.09 2.83
CA ASN A 93 7.10 11.17 2.87
C ASN A 93 6.46 10.91 1.50
N ILE A 94 6.38 11.94 0.66
CA ILE A 94 5.93 11.81 -0.74
C ILE A 94 6.89 10.88 -1.51
N LYS A 95 8.20 11.09 -1.36
CA LYS A 95 9.23 10.27 -2.01
C LYS A 95 9.19 8.82 -1.52
N THR A 96 9.03 8.58 -0.22
CA THR A 96 8.96 7.24 0.38
C THR A 96 7.75 6.47 -0.12
N ALA A 97 6.57 7.09 -0.10
CA ALA A 97 5.35 6.48 -0.65
C ALA A 97 5.53 6.11 -2.13
N LYS A 98 6.22 6.97 -2.91
CA LYS A 98 6.49 6.71 -4.33
C LYS A 98 7.47 5.55 -4.52
N ILE A 99 8.57 5.51 -3.77
CA ILE A 99 9.54 4.41 -3.82
C ILE A 99 8.86 3.07 -3.52
N ILE A 100 8.08 2.99 -2.43
CA ILE A 100 7.40 1.76 -2.04
C ILE A 100 6.39 1.33 -3.11
N SER A 101 5.62 2.27 -3.66
CA SER A 101 4.68 1.97 -4.76
C SER A 101 5.39 1.42 -5.98
N ASN A 102 6.47 2.08 -6.43
CA ASN A 102 7.24 1.65 -7.58
C ASN A 102 7.93 0.29 -7.34
N CYS A 103 8.44 0.04 -6.14
CA CYS A 103 9.03 -1.26 -5.80
C CYS A 103 7.99 -2.39 -5.83
N ARG A 104 6.75 -2.12 -5.40
CA ARG A 104 5.62 -3.07 -5.47
C ARG A 104 5.19 -3.34 -6.91
N GLU A 105 5.17 -2.31 -7.74
CA GLU A 105 4.74 -2.40 -9.13
C GLU A 105 5.83 -2.95 -10.07
N GLY A 106 7.12 -2.83 -9.73
CA GLY A 106 8.20 -3.23 -10.63
C GLY A 106 8.19 -2.46 -11.96
N ASP A 107 8.80 -3.03 -12.99
CA ASP A 107 8.79 -2.51 -14.37
C ASP A 107 7.56 -3.03 -15.17
N CYS A 108 6.43 -3.21 -14.49
CA CYS A 108 5.17 -3.64 -15.08
C CYS A 108 4.50 -2.53 -15.89
N ASP A 109 4.11 -2.86 -17.13
CA ASP A 109 3.27 -2.02 -17.99
C ASP A 109 2.06 -2.83 -18.50
N ASP A 110 1.13 -3.16 -17.60
CA ASP A 110 -0.21 -3.67 -17.93
C ASP A 110 -1.33 -2.74 -17.39
N ASP A 111 -2.58 -3.00 -17.80
CA ASP A 111 -3.73 -2.15 -17.49
C ASP A 111 -4.06 -2.15 -15.98
N ASP A 112 -3.91 -3.30 -15.30
CA ASP A 112 -4.10 -3.41 -13.85
C ASP A 112 -3.08 -2.53 -13.12
N THR A 113 -1.82 -2.57 -13.56
CA THR A 113 -0.75 -1.72 -13.05
C THR A 113 -1.04 -0.23 -13.30
N ALA A 114 -1.65 0.13 -14.43
CA ALA A 114 -2.01 1.52 -14.71
C ALA A 114 -3.06 2.06 -13.73
N ALA A 115 -4.05 1.25 -13.38
CA ALA A 115 -5.10 1.63 -12.43
C ALA A 115 -4.58 1.69 -10.98
N ASP A 116 -3.67 0.79 -10.59
CA ASP A 116 -2.98 0.84 -9.29
C ASP A 116 -2.10 2.08 -9.17
N LYS A 117 -1.31 2.37 -10.21
CA LYS A 117 -0.52 3.59 -10.34
C LYS A 117 -1.42 4.83 -10.18
N ALA A 118 -2.63 4.81 -10.75
CA ALA A 118 -3.59 5.91 -10.62
C ALA A 118 -4.10 6.07 -9.18
N ALA A 119 -4.48 4.98 -8.51
CA ALA A 119 -4.92 5.00 -7.11
C ALA A 119 -3.81 5.51 -6.18
N ASN A 120 -2.58 5.01 -6.35
CA ASN A 120 -1.41 5.45 -5.61
C ASN A 120 -1.17 6.94 -5.79
N ARG A 121 -1.24 7.46 -7.04
CA ARG A 121 -1.12 8.91 -7.29
C ARG A 121 -2.24 9.70 -6.65
N TYR A 122 -3.49 9.27 -6.77
CA TYR A 122 -4.63 10.01 -6.26
C TYR A 122 -4.55 10.20 -4.73
N GLY A 123 -4.29 9.13 -3.97
CA GLY A 123 -4.10 9.21 -2.52
C GLY A 123 -2.90 10.08 -2.12
N ARG A 124 -1.76 9.91 -2.81
CA ARG A 124 -0.53 10.71 -2.56
C ARG A 124 -0.75 12.21 -2.78
N HIS A 125 -1.69 12.60 -3.64
CA HIS A 125 -2.07 13.99 -3.89
C HIS A 125 -3.21 14.49 -3.01
N GLY A 126 -3.70 13.69 -2.05
CA GLY A 126 -4.70 14.09 -1.07
C GLY A 126 -6.15 13.85 -1.51
N GLY A 127 -6.35 12.98 -2.51
CA GLY A 127 -7.67 12.62 -2.98
C GLY A 127 -8.49 11.86 -1.93
N ASP A 128 -9.81 12.00 -2.00
CA ASP A 128 -10.76 11.24 -1.19
C ASP A 128 -10.89 9.80 -1.71
N CYS A 129 -10.19 8.89 -1.05
CA CYS A 129 -10.12 7.48 -1.41
C CYS A 129 -11.46 6.75 -1.28
N ALA A 130 -12.26 7.09 -0.27
CA ALA A 130 -13.51 6.40 0.01
C ALA A 130 -14.52 6.68 -1.11
N SER A 131 -14.71 7.95 -1.43
CA SER A 131 -15.62 8.39 -2.50
C SER A 131 -15.20 7.89 -3.88
N ARG A 132 -13.92 7.57 -4.10
CA ARG A 132 -13.43 7.15 -5.42
C ARG A 132 -13.35 5.65 -5.63
N TYR A 133 -13.02 4.88 -4.59
CA TYR A 133 -12.60 3.47 -4.73
C TYR A 133 -13.40 2.48 -3.88
N LEU A 134 -14.48 2.91 -3.20
CA LEU A 134 -15.41 1.99 -2.53
C LEU A 134 -16.55 1.57 -3.47
N CYS A 135 -17.80 1.93 -3.15
CA CYS A 135 -18.99 1.44 -3.85
C CYS A 135 -18.99 1.73 -5.35
N ASP A 136 -18.53 2.91 -5.76
CA ASP A 136 -18.41 3.29 -7.18
C ASP A 136 -17.42 2.40 -7.96
N PHE A 137 -16.57 1.65 -7.24
CA PHE A 137 -15.58 0.73 -7.80
C PHE A 137 -15.89 -0.74 -7.47
N ASN A 138 -17.13 -1.05 -7.08
CA ASN A 138 -17.56 -2.39 -6.65
C ASN A 138 -16.75 -2.96 -5.47
N CYS A 139 -16.16 -2.09 -4.64
CA CYS A 139 -15.51 -2.46 -3.40
C CYS A 139 -16.48 -2.28 -2.22
N ASN A 140 -16.90 -3.40 -1.65
CA ASN A 140 -17.88 -3.47 -0.56
C ASN A 140 -17.24 -3.36 0.84
N TYR A 141 -16.03 -2.81 0.93
CA TYR A 141 -15.33 -2.66 2.20
C TYR A 141 -15.83 -1.42 2.95
N ASN A 142 -16.17 -1.59 4.23
CA ASN A 142 -16.50 -0.47 5.11
C ASN A 142 -15.26 -0.11 5.96
N PRO A 143 -14.66 1.08 5.79
CA PRO A 143 -13.46 1.45 6.53
C PRO A 143 -13.70 1.79 8.01
N VAL A 144 -14.96 1.97 8.43
CA VAL A 144 -15.31 2.31 9.82
C VAL A 144 -15.29 1.07 10.71
N ASP A 145 -16.00 0.01 10.30
CA ASP A 145 -16.11 -1.24 11.08
C ASP A 145 -15.27 -2.40 10.51
N ARG A 146 -14.64 -2.19 9.36
CA ARG A 146 -13.74 -3.13 8.67
C ARG A 146 -14.43 -4.38 8.16
N THR A 147 -15.72 -4.29 7.85
CA THR A 147 -16.49 -5.39 7.23
C THR A 147 -16.38 -5.38 5.71
N CYS A 148 -16.62 -6.54 5.09
CA CYS A 148 -16.80 -6.70 3.65
C CYS A 148 -18.14 -7.39 3.40
N ASP A 149 -19.18 -6.62 3.11
CA ASP A 149 -20.53 -7.12 2.90
C ASP A 149 -21.22 -6.33 1.79
N LYS A 150 -22.05 -7.01 0.98
CA LYS A 150 -22.76 -6.38 -0.13
C LYS A 150 -23.63 -5.19 0.31
N SER A 151 -24.08 -5.15 1.56
CA SER A 151 -24.91 -4.08 2.13
C SER A 151 -24.14 -2.81 2.52
N ASN A 152 -22.80 -2.83 2.43
CA ASN A 152 -21.99 -1.62 2.59
C ASN A 152 -22.15 -0.65 1.40
N CYS A 153 -22.79 -1.14 0.33
CA CYS A 153 -23.22 -0.47 -0.88
C CYS A 153 -24.67 -0.94 -1.19
#